data_AF-A0A2N8NCE4-F1
#
_entry.id   AF-A0A2N8NCE4-F1
#
_cell.length_a   1.000
_cell.length_b   1.000
_cell.length_c   1.000
_cell.angle_alpha   90.00
_cell.angle_beta   90.00
_cell.angle_gamma   90.00
#
_symmetry.space_group_name_H-M   'P 1'
#
loop_
_entity.id
_entity.type
_entity.pdbx_description
1 polymer ?
#
loop_
_entity_poly.entity_id
_entity_poly.type
_entity_poly.pdbx_seq_one_letter_code
_entity_poly.pdbx_strand_id
1 'polypeptide(L)'
;MKTKTFPLTLALFLGLLTVAPACARKSANAQETAGASADTTQRIAQAVDRQEDPIRAEIVDGRVRLTDKTNELGWPTPSHFVEGLTGRCVGLFVGDIGQDTCPFLCMLMDDGGVEIFSYQSLGTAPHAYHSCLSYTSSGRLPGLKDIVGFCNGTVGDEFASYVTIFAIDREGRKHEIEPCVYPGQALYHYYENDEYRLLIYPDWTLEFTTGWVESELAYTYIGRLRPIKMDYENGIFEYRYTMLTRYDYPPVGDEEAYEKAKPVPTTESGSFRLTRKNDEADYELTILSGDPKFFGGEPGHPVRYSPARNLVTD
;
A
#
# COMPACT_ATOMS: atom_id res chain seq x y z
N MET A 1 -7.88 -41.60 -23.65
CA MET A 1 -7.05 -41.37 -22.46
C MET A 1 -5.77 -40.65 -22.86
N LYS A 2 -5.71 -39.34 -22.65
CA LYS A 2 -4.49 -38.54 -22.56
C LYS A 2 -4.76 -37.48 -21.49
N THR A 3 -4.15 -37.70 -20.34
CA THR A 3 -4.12 -36.78 -19.20
C THR A 3 -3.42 -35.50 -19.63
N LYS A 4 -4.10 -34.36 -19.52
CA LYS A 4 -3.47 -33.03 -19.62
C LYS A 4 -2.96 -32.68 -18.23
N THR A 5 -1.65 -32.71 -18.06
CA THR A 5 -0.94 -32.20 -16.90
C THR A 5 -0.93 -30.66 -17.00
N PHE A 6 -1.54 -29.96 -16.05
CA PHE A 6 -1.36 -28.52 -15.86
C PHE A 6 -0.03 -28.28 -15.15
N PRO A 7 0.80 -27.30 -15.54
CA PRO A 7 1.96 -26.96 -14.76
C PRO A 7 1.52 -26.19 -13.51
N LEU A 8 1.76 -26.83 -12.38
CA LEU A 8 1.62 -26.35 -11.02
C LEU A 8 2.87 -25.53 -10.68
N THR A 9 2.87 -24.23 -10.90
CA THR A 9 3.93 -23.30 -10.45
C THR A 9 3.35 -21.91 -10.21
N LEU A 10 2.38 -21.82 -9.29
CA LEU A 10 2.17 -20.59 -8.54
C LEU A 10 3.23 -20.62 -7.43
N ALA A 11 4.39 -20.01 -7.69
CA ALA A 11 5.52 -20.04 -6.79
C ALA A 11 5.16 -19.31 -5.49
N LEU A 12 4.84 -20.12 -4.48
CA LEU A 12 5.34 -20.02 -3.12
C LEU A 12 6.50 -19.00 -2.99
N PHE A 13 6.18 -17.78 -2.58
CA PHE A 13 7.09 -16.89 -1.86
C PHE A 13 6.28 -16.04 -0.86
N LEU A 14 5.43 -16.71 -0.07
CA LEU A 14 5.20 -16.31 1.31
C LEU A 14 6.22 -17.07 2.16
N GLY A 15 7.35 -16.43 2.45
CA GLY A 15 8.46 -17.10 3.10
C GLY A 15 9.67 -16.20 3.31
N LEU A 16 9.47 -15.04 3.92
CA LEU A 16 10.45 -14.36 4.80
C LEU A 16 9.75 -13.25 5.60
N LEU A 17 8.66 -13.62 6.26
CA LEU A 17 8.35 -13.09 7.58
C LEU A 17 8.68 -14.21 8.56
N THR A 18 9.93 -14.28 9.03
CA THR A 18 10.34 -15.20 10.11
C THR A 18 11.12 -14.45 11.18
N VAL A 19 10.45 -14.05 12.29
CA VAL A 19 10.50 -14.64 13.66
C VAL A 19 11.23 -13.66 14.62
N ALA A 20 10.81 -13.27 15.84
CA ALA A 20 9.64 -13.44 16.75
C ALA A 20 9.97 -12.66 18.09
N PRO A 21 9.26 -12.77 19.25
CA PRO A 21 7.96 -13.38 19.57
C PRO A 21 6.97 -12.51 20.42
N ALA A 22 5.78 -13.09 20.62
CA ALA A 22 4.84 -12.93 21.75
C ALA A 22 3.78 -11.81 21.71
N CYS A 23 2.61 -12.12 21.15
CA CYS A 23 1.43 -12.33 22.00
C CYS A 23 0.41 -13.22 21.27
N ALA A 24 0.47 -14.53 21.53
CA ALA A 24 -0.61 -15.44 21.16
C ALA A 24 -1.83 -15.12 22.06
N ARG A 25 -2.83 -14.43 21.53
CA ARG A 25 -4.20 -14.55 22.01
C ARG A 25 -5.04 -15.20 20.93
N LYS A 26 -5.38 -16.45 21.22
CA LYS A 26 -6.44 -17.25 20.63
C LYS A 26 -7.69 -16.35 20.49
N SER A 27 -8.02 -15.91 19.28
CA SER A 27 -9.28 -15.23 18.99
C SER A 27 -10.40 -16.26 19.01
N ALA A 28 -10.91 -16.51 20.21
CA ALA A 28 -12.19 -17.19 20.40
C ALA A 28 -13.30 -16.13 20.34
N ASN A 29 -14.27 -16.36 19.45
CA ASN A 29 -15.62 -15.80 19.42
C ASN A 29 -15.76 -14.28 19.24
N ALA A 30 -15.88 -13.85 17.99
CA ALA A 30 -16.92 -12.88 17.65
C ALA A 30 -18.11 -13.69 17.12
N GLN A 31 -19.10 -13.86 17.99
CA GLN A 31 -20.38 -14.47 17.67
C GLN A 31 -21.06 -13.60 16.62
N GLU A 32 -20.99 -14.01 15.35
CA GLU A 32 -21.97 -13.60 14.35
C GLU A 32 -23.34 -13.92 14.94
N THR A 33 -24.11 -12.89 15.27
CA THR A 33 -25.56 -13.00 15.30
C THR A 33 -26.01 -13.26 13.86
N ALA A 34 -25.93 -14.52 13.46
CA ALA A 34 -26.54 -15.08 12.28
C ALA A 34 -28.07 -15.06 12.49
N GLY A 35 -28.68 -13.93 12.15
CA GLY A 35 -30.07 -13.89 11.75
C GLY A 35 -30.13 -14.23 10.27
N ALA A 36 -30.48 -15.47 9.94
CA ALA A 36 -30.84 -15.83 8.58
C ALA A 36 -32.03 -14.97 8.12
N SER A 37 -31.77 -14.06 7.19
CA SER A 37 -32.79 -13.47 6.32
C SER A 37 -32.11 -13.10 5.01
N ALA A 38 -32.57 -13.72 3.92
CA ALA A 38 -32.29 -13.27 2.57
C ALA A 38 -32.98 -11.91 2.37
N ASP A 39 -32.30 -10.84 2.75
CA ASP A 39 -32.72 -9.47 2.48
C ASP A 39 -31.56 -8.71 1.84
N THR A 40 -31.64 -8.56 0.53
CA THR A 40 -30.59 -8.08 -0.36
C THR A 40 -30.46 -6.55 -0.28
N THR A 41 -30.16 -5.98 0.89
CA THR A 41 -29.56 -4.64 0.99
C THR A 41 -28.87 -4.48 2.34
N GLN A 42 -27.78 -5.21 2.57
CA GLN A 42 -26.88 -4.89 3.69
C GLN A 42 -26.28 -3.50 3.38
N ARG A 43 -26.87 -2.46 4.00
CA ARG A 43 -26.47 -1.07 3.76
C ARG A 43 -25.01 -0.93 4.14
N ILE A 44 -24.17 -0.58 3.17
CA ILE A 44 -22.73 -0.40 3.39
C ILE A 44 -22.49 0.58 4.55
N ALA A 45 -21.53 0.23 5.42
CA ALA A 45 -21.32 0.96 6.66
C ALA A 45 -20.85 2.40 6.39
N GLN A 46 -21.32 3.34 7.22
CA GLN A 46 -20.80 4.72 7.19
C GLN A 46 -19.63 4.93 8.16
N ALA A 47 -19.41 3.97 9.06
CA ALA A 47 -18.30 3.95 9.99
C ALA A 47 -17.89 2.50 10.27
N VAL A 48 -16.60 2.29 10.50
CA VAL A 48 -15.97 1.01 10.77
C VAL A 48 -15.02 1.16 11.96
N ASP A 49 -15.15 0.28 12.94
CA ASP A 49 -14.41 0.30 14.20
C ASP A 49 -14.27 -1.13 14.71
N ARG A 50 -13.34 -1.89 14.13
CA ARG A 50 -12.98 -3.22 14.62
C ARG A 50 -12.25 -3.07 15.95
N GLN A 51 -12.54 -3.94 16.91
CA GLN A 51 -12.01 -3.83 18.26
C GLN A 51 -10.49 -3.92 18.30
N GLU A 52 -9.93 -4.82 17.49
CA GLU A 52 -8.52 -5.13 17.36
C GLU A 52 -7.71 -4.08 16.58
N ASP A 53 -8.38 -3.28 15.75
CA ASP A 53 -7.74 -2.29 14.90
C ASP A 53 -7.39 -1.02 15.69
N PRO A 54 -6.20 -0.43 15.53
CA PRO A 54 -5.86 0.83 16.20
C PRO A 54 -6.58 2.04 15.60
N ILE A 55 -7.24 1.88 14.45
CA ILE A 55 -7.82 2.97 13.67
C ILE A 55 -9.32 2.75 13.49
N ARG A 56 -10.09 3.81 13.75
CA ARG A 56 -11.52 3.92 13.38
C ARG A 56 -11.63 4.79 12.13
N ALA A 57 -12.54 4.45 11.22
CA ALA A 57 -12.85 5.27 10.07
C ALA A 57 -14.34 5.60 9.98
N GLU A 58 -14.69 6.80 9.53
CA GLU A 58 -16.08 7.22 9.32
C GLU A 58 -16.23 8.22 8.17
N ILE A 59 -17.41 8.24 7.55
CA ILE A 59 -17.74 9.18 6.49
C ILE A 59 -18.32 10.46 7.09
N VAL A 60 -17.72 11.60 6.76
CA VAL A 60 -18.20 12.95 7.08
C VAL A 60 -18.30 13.76 5.80
N ASP A 61 -19.52 14.11 5.40
CA ASP A 61 -19.82 14.86 4.17
C ASP A 61 -19.19 14.26 2.90
N GLY A 62 -19.13 12.93 2.85
CA GLY A 62 -18.55 12.21 1.70
C GLY A 62 -17.03 12.15 1.66
N ARG A 63 -16.36 12.64 2.71
CA ARG A 63 -14.93 12.42 2.98
C ARG A 63 -14.78 11.37 4.07
N VAL A 64 -13.61 10.74 4.14
CA VAL A 64 -13.33 9.72 5.16
C VAL A 64 -12.43 10.32 6.23
N ARG A 65 -12.90 10.34 7.47
CA ARG A 65 -12.12 10.70 8.65
C ARG A 65 -11.58 9.43 9.30
N LEU A 66 -10.28 9.42 9.55
CA LEU A 66 -9.57 8.41 10.31
C LEU A 66 -9.34 8.93 11.73
N THR A 67 -9.36 8.04 12.71
CA THR A 67 -9.09 8.35 14.12
C THR A 67 -8.16 7.30 14.69
N ASP A 68 -7.02 7.74 15.22
CA ASP A 68 -6.14 6.91 16.03
C ASP A 68 -6.79 6.69 17.40
N LYS A 69 -7.14 5.43 17.70
CA LYS A 69 -7.81 5.05 18.95
C LYS A 69 -6.81 4.89 20.10
N THR A 70 -5.53 4.67 19.79
CA THR A 70 -4.48 4.42 20.78
C THR A 70 -3.72 5.70 21.14
N ASN A 71 -3.63 6.65 20.21
CA ASN A 71 -2.72 7.81 20.26
C ASN A 71 -1.24 7.38 20.28
N GLU A 72 -0.94 6.20 19.74
CA GLU A 72 0.41 5.62 19.69
C GLU A 72 0.96 5.54 18.27
N LEU A 73 0.19 5.95 17.25
CA LEU A 73 0.62 5.87 15.84
C LEU A 73 1.51 7.04 15.40
N GLY A 74 1.84 7.97 16.30
CA GLY A 74 2.67 9.14 16.00
C GLY A 74 2.01 10.14 15.06
N TRP A 75 0.68 10.10 14.92
CA TRP A 75 -0.05 11.06 14.10
C TRP A 75 0.03 12.47 14.69
N PRO A 76 0.15 13.53 13.87
CA PRO A 76 0.28 14.90 14.37
C PRO A 76 -0.97 15.40 15.09
N THR A 77 -2.13 14.83 14.75
CA THR A 77 -3.40 15.01 15.47
C THR A 77 -4.13 13.67 15.60
N PRO A 78 -5.03 13.49 16.60
CA PRO A 78 -5.76 12.24 16.81
C PRO A 78 -6.68 11.83 15.65
N SER A 79 -6.93 12.73 14.70
CA SER A 79 -7.77 12.44 13.53
C SER A 79 -7.29 13.19 12.30
N HIS A 80 -7.43 12.54 11.14
CA HIS A 80 -7.07 13.07 9.82
C HIS A 80 -8.14 12.72 8.80
N PHE A 81 -8.28 13.52 7.76
CA PHE A 81 -9.07 13.12 6.60
C PHE A 81 -8.18 12.36 5.63
N VAL A 82 -8.73 11.32 5.01
CA VAL A 82 -8.12 10.70 3.83
C VAL A 82 -8.02 11.74 2.73
N GLU A 83 -6.83 11.85 2.16
CA GLU A 83 -6.47 12.80 1.12
C GLU A 83 -6.52 12.14 -0.27
N GLY A 84 -6.67 12.97 -1.29
CA GLY A 84 -6.63 12.54 -2.68
C GLY A 84 -7.81 11.71 -3.17
N LEU A 85 -8.87 11.51 -2.36
CA LEU A 85 -10.09 10.82 -2.81
C LEU A 85 -10.57 11.37 -4.15
N THR A 86 -10.89 10.49 -5.09
CA THR A 86 -11.26 10.85 -6.46
C THR A 86 -12.78 10.89 -6.68
N GLY A 87 -13.54 10.83 -5.59
CA GLY A 87 -15.00 10.89 -5.58
C GLY A 87 -15.55 11.06 -4.17
N ARG A 88 -16.88 11.08 -4.07
CA ARG A 88 -17.57 11.14 -2.78
C ARG A 88 -17.65 9.73 -2.21
N CYS A 89 -17.08 9.50 -1.03
CA CYS A 89 -17.21 8.22 -0.34
C CYS A 89 -18.64 8.06 0.21
N VAL A 90 -19.24 6.90 -0.04
CA VAL A 90 -20.61 6.53 0.38
C VAL A 90 -20.68 5.23 1.15
N GLY A 91 -19.56 4.54 1.33
CA GLY A 91 -19.51 3.32 2.12
C GLY A 91 -18.10 2.90 2.51
N LEU A 92 -17.98 2.30 3.69
CA LEU A 92 -16.74 1.78 4.24
C LEU A 92 -16.88 0.28 4.52
N PHE A 93 -15.76 -0.42 4.41
CA PHE A 93 -15.57 -1.79 4.86
C PHE A 93 -14.13 -1.95 5.33
N VAL A 94 -13.91 -2.72 6.40
CA VAL A 94 -12.56 -3.12 6.81
C VAL A 94 -12.52 -4.63 6.87
N GLY A 95 -11.49 -5.18 6.24
CA GLY A 95 -11.18 -6.60 6.28
C GLY A 95 -9.66 -6.80 6.20
N ASP A 96 -9.25 -8.05 6.26
CA ASP A 96 -7.84 -8.41 6.20
C ASP A 96 -7.50 -8.97 4.81
N ILE A 97 -6.32 -8.63 4.28
CA ILE A 97 -5.79 -9.21 3.04
C ILE A 97 -4.41 -9.80 3.31
N GLY A 98 -4.26 -11.12 3.11
CA GLY A 98 -3.01 -11.86 3.32
C GLY A 98 -3.18 -13.09 4.22
N GLN A 99 -2.09 -13.54 4.86
CA GLN A 99 -2.11 -14.68 5.77
C GLN A 99 -2.23 -14.32 7.26
N ASP A 100 -2.01 -13.05 7.60
CA ASP A 100 -2.08 -12.50 8.95
C ASP A 100 -3.09 -11.36 9.03
N THR A 101 -3.25 -10.75 10.22
CA THR A 101 -4.02 -9.52 10.41
C THR A 101 -3.34 -8.35 9.70
N CYS A 102 -3.74 -8.12 8.45
CA CYS A 102 -3.29 -7.03 7.61
C CYS A 102 -4.52 -6.22 7.16
N PRO A 103 -4.98 -5.26 7.99
CA PRO A 103 -6.23 -4.57 7.75
C PRO A 103 -6.13 -3.58 6.58
N PHE A 104 -7.14 -3.63 5.72
CA PHE A 104 -7.39 -2.69 4.64
C PHE A 104 -8.73 -2.01 4.83
N LEU A 105 -8.73 -0.69 4.71
CA LEU A 105 -9.95 0.10 4.59
C LEU A 105 -10.35 0.20 3.12
N CYS A 106 -11.49 -0.39 2.79
CA CYS A 106 -12.13 -0.22 1.48
C CYS A 106 -13.13 0.92 1.55
N MET A 107 -13.06 1.81 0.56
CA MET A 107 -13.91 2.98 0.43
C MET A 107 -14.70 2.87 -0.88
N LEU A 108 -16.02 2.72 -0.77
CA LEU A 108 -16.95 2.76 -1.90
C LEU A 108 -17.27 4.22 -2.23
N MET A 109 -17.17 4.57 -3.50
CA MET A 109 -17.52 5.89 -3.99
C MET A 109 -18.93 5.90 -4.60
N ASP A 110 -19.52 7.08 -4.71
CA ASP A 110 -20.88 7.32 -5.21
C ASP A 110 -21.15 6.84 -6.64
N ASP A 111 -20.12 6.82 -7.49
CA ASP A 111 -20.16 6.28 -8.85
C ASP A 111 -19.94 4.75 -8.93
N GLY A 112 -19.80 4.06 -7.80
CA GLY A 112 -19.58 2.62 -7.73
C GLY A 112 -18.14 2.18 -7.98
N GLY A 113 -17.16 3.10 -8.03
CA GLY A 113 -15.75 2.71 -8.01
C GLY A 113 -15.22 2.55 -6.59
N VAL A 114 -14.05 1.92 -6.48
CA VAL A 114 -13.43 1.55 -5.19
C VAL A 114 -12.06 2.22 -5.04
N GLU A 115 -11.79 2.70 -3.84
CA GLU A 115 -10.46 3.10 -3.39
C GLU A 115 -10.12 2.35 -2.10
N ILE A 116 -8.84 2.16 -1.81
CA ILE A 116 -8.38 1.44 -0.63
C ILE A 116 -7.32 2.22 0.14
N PHE A 117 -7.09 1.75 1.36
CA PHE A 117 -6.08 2.22 2.30
C PHE A 117 -5.52 1.03 3.06
N SER A 118 -4.20 0.88 3.15
CA SER A 118 -3.57 -0.13 4.00
C SER A 118 -3.22 0.51 5.34
N TYR A 119 -3.48 -0.16 6.46
CA TYR A 119 -3.06 0.43 7.74
C TYR A 119 -1.53 0.52 7.88
N GLN A 120 -0.77 -0.25 7.07
CA GLN A 120 0.68 -0.15 7.01
C GLN A 120 1.16 1.25 6.57
N SER A 121 0.45 1.92 5.65
CA SER A 121 0.77 3.29 5.22
C SER A 121 0.41 4.34 6.29
N LEU A 122 -0.31 3.94 7.33
CA LEU A 122 -0.73 4.78 8.47
C LEU A 122 0.16 4.63 9.71
N GLY A 123 1.29 3.93 9.58
CA GLY A 123 2.26 3.77 10.67
C GLY A 123 1.97 2.59 11.61
N THR A 124 1.03 1.69 11.28
CA THR A 124 0.77 0.51 12.14
C THR A 124 1.82 -0.60 11.98
N ALA A 125 2.71 -0.51 10.99
CA ALA A 125 3.79 -1.45 10.80
C ALA A 125 5.02 -1.02 11.61
N PRO A 126 5.50 -1.80 12.60
CA PRO A 126 6.58 -1.43 13.52
C PRO A 126 7.96 -1.26 12.86
N HIS A 127 8.08 -1.51 11.55
CA HIS A 127 9.29 -1.34 10.76
C HIS A 127 9.08 -0.40 9.58
N ALA A 128 8.10 0.51 9.66
CA ALA A 128 7.93 1.58 8.68
C ALA A 128 9.14 2.53 8.75
N TYR A 129 10.20 2.15 8.04
CA TYR A 129 11.53 2.76 7.94
C TYR A 129 11.47 4.28 7.81
N HIS A 130 11.51 5.04 8.91
CA HIS A 130 11.48 6.51 8.87
C HIS A 130 10.52 7.07 7.80
N SER A 131 9.33 6.47 7.66
CA SER A 131 8.42 6.80 6.57
C SER A 131 7.64 8.07 6.90
N CYS A 132 7.38 8.87 5.89
CA CYS A 132 6.44 9.97 5.98
C CYS A 132 5.02 9.39 6.09
N LEU A 133 4.35 9.62 7.23
CA LEU A 133 2.94 9.27 7.35
C LEU A 133 2.15 9.92 6.22
N SER A 134 1.40 9.11 5.47
CA SER A 134 0.60 9.58 4.35
C SER A 134 -0.84 9.14 4.53
N TYR A 135 -1.75 10.09 4.42
CA TYR A 135 -3.19 9.86 4.42
C TYR A 135 -3.75 9.79 2.99
N THR A 136 -2.88 9.59 1.99
CA THR A 136 -3.25 9.56 0.58
C THR A 136 -3.95 8.26 0.22
N SER A 137 -5.18 8.32 -0.29
CA SER A 137 -5.87 7.13 -0.80
C SER A 137 -5.17 6.55 -2.04
N SER A 138 -5.35 5.26 -2.30
CA SER A 138 -4.96 4.60 -3.56
C SER A 138 -5.46 5.33 -4.81
N GLY A 139 -6.57 6.07 -4.73
CA GLY A 139 -7.35 6.48 -5.91
C GLY A 139 -8.11 5.28 -6.49
N ARG A 140 -8.86 5.48 -7.58
CA ARG A 140 -9.64 4.39 -8.21
C ARG A 140 -8.80 3.17 -8.54
N LEU A 141 -9.20 2.02 -8.00
CA LEU A 141 -8.66 0.74 -8.42
C LEU A 141 -9.16 0.39 -9.83
N PRO A 142 -8.29 -0.11 -10.71
CA PRO A 142 -8.67 -0.48 -12.07
C PRO A 142 -9.64 -1.67 -12.08
N GLY A 143 -10.57 -1.69 -13.03
CA GLY A 143 -11.49 -2.83 -13.22
C GLY A 143 -12.69 -2.88 -12.27
N LEU A 144 -12.67 -2.15 -11.15
CA LEU A 144 -13.78 -2.12 -10.19
C LEU A 144 -14.77 -1.01 -10.52
N LYS A 145 -15.95 -1.39 -11.03
CA LYS A 145 -17.05 -0.49 -11.41
C LYS A 145 -18.38 -1.08 -10.94
N ASP A 146 -19.37 -0.19 -10.75
CA ASP A 146 -20.72 -0.58 -10.31
C ASP A 146 -20.71 -1.43 -9.02
N ILE A 147 -19.72 -1.20 -8.15
CA ILE A 147 -19.62 -1.86 -6.84
C ILE A 147 -20.71 -1.31 -5.93
N VAL A 148 -21.30 -2.21 -5.14
CA VAL A 148 -22.38 -1.89 -4.18
C VAL A 148 -22.07 -2.38 -2.77
N GLY A 149 -21.04 -3.19 -2.59
CA GLY A 149 -20.67 -3.73 -1.29
C GLY A 149 -19.34 -4.46 -1.30
N PHE A 150 -18.99 -4.97 -0.12
CA PHE A 150 -17.77 -5.75 0.10
C PHE A 150 -18.08 -6.95 0.99
N CYS A 151 -17.27 -7.99 0.89
CA CYS A 151 -17.26 -9.07 1.87
C CYS A 151 -15.85 -9.64 2.03
N ASN A 152 -15.55 -10.19 3.21
CA ASN A 152 -14.38 -11.05 3.36
C ASN A 152 -14.56 -12.34 2.56
N GLY A 153 -13.44 -12.94 2.18
CA GLY A 153 -13.41 -14.29 1.68
C GLY A 153 -12.01 -14.87 1.72
N THR A 154 -11.86 -16.01 1.07
CA THR A 154 -10.62 -16.76 1.04
C THR A 154 -10.35 -17.17 -0.39
N VAL A 155 -9.12 -16.98 -0.83
CA VAL A 155 -8.63 -17.43 -2.13
C VAL A 155 -7.60 -18.53 -1.90
N GLY A 156 -7.58 -19.51 -2.79
CA GLY A 156 -6.69 -20.66 -2.73
C GLY A 156 -7.37 -21.94 -2.27
N ASP A 157 -6.55 -22.94 -1.94
CA ASP A 157 -7.00 -24.27 -1.52
C ASP A 157 -6.57 -24.57 -0.06
N GLU A 158 -6.80 -25.80 0.39
CA GLU A 158 -6.48 -26.26 1.74
C GLU A 158 -4.99 -26.13 2.09
N PHE A 159 -4.09 -26.13 1.10
CA PHE A 159 -2.64 -26.11 1.29
C PHE A 159 -2.02 -24.72 1.08
N ALA A 160 -2.67 -23.87 0.29
CA ALA A 160 -2.24 -22.51 0.03
C ALA A 160 -3.45 -21.59 -0.11
N SER A 161 -3.94 -21.10 1.03
CA SER A 161 -5.00 -20.08 1.08
C SER A 161 -4.56 -18.81 1.81
N TYR A 162 -5.27 -17.73 1.51
CA TYR A 162 -5.14 -16.45 2.17
C TYR A 162 -6.51 -15.76 2.27
N VAL A 163 -6.67 -14.91 3.28
CA VAL A 163 -7.87 -14.07 3.41
C VAL A 163 -7.77 -12.87 2.48
N THR A 164 -8.89 -12.45 1.93
CA THR A 164 -8.98 -11.31 1.02
C THR A 164 -10.32 -10.60 1.17
N ILE A 165 -10.43 -9.45 0.54
CA ILE A 165 -11.67 -8.69 0.44
C ILE A 165 -12.17 -8.77 -1.01
N PHE A 166 -13.44 -9.12 -1.17
CA PHE A 166 -14.12 -9.05 -2.46
C PHE A 166 -14.99 -7.80 -2.53
N ALA A 167 -14.83 -7.02 -3.61
CA ALA A 167 -15.81 -6.03 -4.04
C ALA A 167 -16.97 -6.74 -4.76
N ILE A 168 -18.20 -6.37 -4.45
CA ILE A 168 -19.42 -6.98 -5.00
C ILE A 168 -20.08 -5.98 -5.94
N ASP A 169 -20.23 -6.34 -7.22
CA ASP A 169 -20.93 -5.49 -8.18
C ASP A 169 -22.47 -5.59 -8.10
N ARG A 170 -23.18 -4.73 -8.83
CA ARG A 170 -24.65 -4.73 -8.90
C ARG A 170 -25.27 -6.06 -9.34
N GLU A 171 -24.52 -6.90 -10.07
CA GLU A 171 -24.97 -8.22 -10.52
C GLU A 171 -24.67 -9.30 -9.47
N GLY A 172 -24.04 -8.94 -8.34
CA GLY A 172 -23.63 -9.86 -7.28
C GLY A 172 -22.33 -10.60 -7.57
N ARG A 173 -21.58 -10.24 -8.63
CA ARG A 173 -20.28 -10.84 -8.92
C ARG A 173 -19.24 -10.31 -7.93
N LYS A 174 -18.36 -11.21 -7.49
CA LYS A 174 -17.26 -10.91 -6.60
C LYS A 174 -15.99 -10.64 -7.41
N HIS A 175 -15.35 -9.52 -7.11
CA HIS A 175 -14.08 -9.09 -7.69
C HIS A 175 -13.07 -8.98 -6.56
N GLU A 176 -11.98 -9.73 -6.64
CA GLU A 176 -10.94 -9.68 -5.63
C GLU A 176 -10.27 -8.29 -5.62
N ILE A 177 -9.99 -7.77 -4.41
CA ILE A 177 -9.16 -6.59 -4.23
C ILE A 177 -7.72 -7.05 -4.03
N GLU A 178 -6.91 -6.92 -5.08
CA GLU A 178 -5.50 -7.32 -5.04
C GLU A 178 -4.62 -6.21 -4.43
N PRO A 179 -3.80 -6.53 -3.41
CA PRO A 179 -2.84 -5.59 -2.84
C PRO A 179 -1.58 -5.49 -3.72
N CYS A 180 -0.83 -4.40 -3.57
CA CYS A 180 0.50 -4.29 -4.16
C CYS A 180 1.55 -5.01 -3.29
N VAL A 181 1.95 -6.22 -3.69
CA VAL A 181 2.83 -7.06 -2.85
C VAL A 181 4.33 -6.94 -3.15
N TYR A 182 4.73 -6.28 -4.25
CA TYR A 182 6.13 -6.11 -4.64
C TYR A 182 6.55 -4.64 -4.68
N PRO A 183 7.74 -4.29 -4.17
CA PRO A 183 8.80 -5.17 -3.65
C PRO A 183 8.57 -5.69 -2.22
N GLY A 184 7.52 -5.23 -1.52
CA GLY A 184 7.17 -5.69 -0.16
C GLY A 184 8.06 -5.15 0.96
N GLN A 185 9.02 -4.28 0.63
CA GLN A 185 9.96 -3.65 1.57
C GLN A 185 10.53 -2.36 0.97
N ALA A 186 11.19 -1.55 1.79
CA ALA A 186 11.93 -0.38 1.30
C ALA A 186 13.13 -0.83 0.45
N LEU A 187 13.35 -0.12 -0.65
CA LEU A 187 14.51 -0.32 -1.52
C LEU A 187 15.38 0.93 -1.52
N TYR A 188 16.70 0.73 -1.57
CA TYR A 188 17.71 1.78 -1.48
C TYR A 188 18.63 1.75 -2.71
N HIS A 189 18.97 2.93 -3.20
CA HIS A 189 19.94 3.14 -4.26
C HIS A 189 20.86 4.31 -3.89
N TYR A 190 22.13 4.23 -4.25
CA TYR A 190 23.11 5.29 -4.01
C TYR A 190 23.68 5.70 -5.36
N TYR A 191 23.56 6.98 -5.68
CA TYR A 191 24.07 7.57 -6.92
C TYR A 191 24.70 8.92 -6.63
N GLU A 192 25.92 9.12 -7.13
CA GLU A 192 26.76 10.26 -6.77
C GLU A 192 26.88 10.38 -5.24
N ASN A 193 26.29 11.42 -4.65
CA ASN A 193 26.28 11.68 -3.21
C ASN A 193 24.85 11.64 -2.63
N ASP A 194 23.90 11.00 -3.32
CA ASP A 194 22.51 10.91 -2.86
C ASP A 194 22.11 9.46 -2.60
N GLU A 195 21.44 9.24 -1.47
CA GLU A 195 20.64 8.04 -1.23
C GLU A 195 19.22 8.28 -1.72
N TYR A 196 18.70 7.30 -2.43
CA TYR A 196 17.35 7.22 -2.94
C TYR A 196 16.63 6.06 -2.26
N ARG A 197 15.47 6.32 -1.66
CA ARG A 197 14.62 5.32 -1.01
C ARG A 197 13.29 5.22 -1.74
N LEU A 198 12.94 4.03 -2.20
CA LEU A 198 11.64 3.71 -2.77
C LEU A 198 10.89 2.77 -1.82
N LEU A 199 9.74 3.20 -1.33
CA LEU A 199 8.83 2.40 -0.52
C LEU A 199 7.47 2.34 -1.21
N ILE A 200 7.01 1.14 -1.54
CA ILE A 200 5.70 0.92 -2.15
C ILE A 200 4.82 0.22 -1.12
N TYR A 201 3.65 0.80 -0.86
CA TYR A 201 2.70 0.27 0.10
C TYR A 201 1.68 -0.67 -0.56
N PRO A 202 1.10 -1.60 0.22
CA PRO A 202 0.11 -2.55 -0.30
C PRO A 202 -1.16 -1.95 -0.88
N ASP A 203 -1.45 -0.68 -0.60
CA ASP A 203 -2.61 0.05 -1.11
C ASP A 203 -2.32 0.80 -2.43
N TRP A 204 -1.26 0.44 -3.14
CA TRP A 204 -0.85 1.08 -4.40
C TRP A 204 -0.47 2.55 -4.24
N THR A 205 -0.09 2.98 -3.04
CA THR A 205 0.62 4.24 -2.82
C THR A 205 2.12 4.00 -2.75
N LEU A 206 2.90 5.05 -2.94
CA LEU A 206 4.34 5.01 -2.77
C LEU A 206 4.86 6.24 -2.05
N GLU A 207 5.98 6.04 -1.39
CA GLU A 207 6.87 7.08 -0.91
C GLU A 207 8.20 6.94 -1.64
N PHE A 208 8.71 8.06 -2.13
CA PHE A 208 10.04 8.13 -2.75
C PHE A 208 10.84 9.27 -2.16
N THR A 209 12.00 8.98 -1.61
CA THR A 209 12.84 9.95 -0.88
C THR A 209 14.21 10.06 -1.54
N THR A 210 14.77 11.25 -1.60
CA THR A 210 16.10 11.55 -2.17
C THR A 210 16.90 12.47 -1.22
N GLY A 211 18.22 12.25 -1.14
CA GLY A 211 19.19 13.13 -0.46
C GLY A 211 19.93 12.54 0.75
N TRP A 212 19.82 11.24 1.06
CA TRP A 212 20.20 10.76 2.41
C TRP A 212 21.71 10.56 2.72
N VAL A 213 22.65 11.23 2.05
CA VAL A 213 24.08 11.19 2.45
C VAL A 213 24.42 12.44 3.25
N GLU A 214 25.18 12.29 4.34
CA GLU A 214 25.50 13.35 5.33
C GLU A 214 24.30 13.95 6.11
N SER A 215 23.14 13.27 6.10
CA SER A 215 21.91 13.61 6.85
C SER A 215 20.98 14.66 6.23
N GLU A 216 21.20 15.10 4.98
CA GLU A 216 20.35 16.11 4.32
C GLU A 216 19.17 15.47 3.54
N LEU A 217 18.07 15.12 4.21
CA LEU A 217 16.82 14.84 3.49
C LEU A 217 16.49 16.03 2.58
N ALA A 218 16.49 15.83 1.26
CA ALA A 218 16.18 16.90 0.33
C ALA A 218 14.68 16.91 0.04
N TYR A 219 14.16 15.77 -0.43
CA TYR A 219 12.76 15.66 -0.83
C TYR A 219 12.17 14.29 -0.49
N THR A 220 10.91 14.30 -0.04
CA THR A 220 10.05 13.10 -0.03
C THR A 220 8.83 13.33 -0.90
N TYR A 221 8.62 12.45 -1.86
CA TYR A 221 7.46 12.41 -2.74
C TYR A 221 6.47 11.37 -2.25
N ILE A 222 5.19 11.72 -2.25
CA ILE A 222 4.09 10.80 -2.01
C ILE A 222 3.26 10.70 -3.29
N GLY A 223 2.95 9.48 -3.70
CA GLY A 223 2.25 9.24 -4.95
C GLY A 223 1.41 7.97 -4.98
N ARG A 224 0.93 7.68 -6.18
CA ARG A 224 0.16 6.49 -6.51
C ARG A 224 0.84 5.68 -7.58
N LEU A 225 0.61 4.37 -7.53
CA LEU A 225 0.99 3.42 -8.56
C LEU A 225 -0.23 2.81 -9.23
N ARG A 226 -0.06 2.47 -10.50
CA ARG A 226 -0.97 1.57 -11.22
C ARG A 226 -0.18 0.48 -11.91
N PRO A 227 -0.63 -0.79 -11.83
CA PRO A 227 0.05 -1.87 -12.52
C PRO A 227 -0.08 -1.68 -14.03
N ILE A 228 1.03 -1.85 -14.74
CA ILE A 228 1.08 -1.98 -16.20
C ILE A 228 1.26 -3.46 -16.57
N LYS A 229 2.21 -4.13 -15.90
CA LYS A 229 2.53 -5.55 -16.10
C LYS A 229 2.99 -6.17 -14.78
N MET A 230 2.38 -7.28 -14.37
CA MET A 230 2.78 -8.07 -13.19
C MET A 230 3.12 -9.48 -13.65
N ASP A 231 4.41 -9.75 -13.85
CA ASP A 231 4.94 -11.02 -14.35
C ASP A 231 5.77 -11.67 -13.25
N TYR A 232 5.03 -12.34 -12.37
CA TYR A 232 5.56 -12.97 -11.17
C TYR A 232 6.54 -14.10 -11.49
N GLU A 233 6.32 -14.84 -12.59
CA GLU A 233 7.20 -15.93 -13.01
C GLU A 233 8.61 -15.45 -13.35
N ASN A 234 8.71 -14.28 -14.00
CA ASN A 234 10.00 -13.71 -14.41
C ASN A 234 10.49 -12.59 -13.48
N GLY A 235 9.75 -12.29 -12.39
CA GLY A 235 10.06 -11.21 -11.47
C GLY A 235 10.07 -9.82 -12.12
N ILE A 236 9.18 -9.58 -13.09
CA ILE A 236 9.07 -8.31 -13.82
C ILE A 236 7.79 -7.58 -13.40
N PHE A 237 7.96 -6.40 -12.83
CA PHE A 237 6.86 -5.56 -12.34
C PHE A 237 6.94 -4.17 -12.93
N GLU A 238 5.96 -3.79 -13.74
CA GLU A 238 5.90 -2.46 -14.36
C GLU A 238 4.77 -1.65 -13.75
N TYR A 239 5.10 -0.42 -13.37
CA TYR A 239 4.18 0.50 -12.74
C TYR A 239 4.15 1.82 -13.49
N ARG A 240 2.96 2.41 -13.58
CA ARG A 240 2.80 3.85 -13.80
C ARG A 240 2.78 4.53 -12.44
N TYR A 241 3.52 5.63 -12.29
CA TYR A 241 3.46 6.45 -11.09
C TYR A 241 2.90 7.84 -11.36
N THR A 242 2.28 8.42 -10.35
CA THR A 242 1.90 9.83 -10.31
C THR A 242 2.16 10.34 -8.90
N MET A 243 3.13 11.23 -8.76
CA MET A 243 3.40 11.93 -7.51
C MET A 243 2.35 13.01 -7.33
N LEU A 244 1.84 13.13 -6.11
CA LEU A 244 0.78 14.09 -5.76
C LEU A 244 1.36 15.24 -4.95
N THR A 245 2.21 14.91 -3.98
CA THR A 245 2.83 15.88 -3.08
C THR A 245 4.31 15.61 -2.93
N ARG A 246 5.05 16.68 -2.64
CA ARG A 246 6.46 16.66 -2.28
C ARG A 246 6.65 17.42 -0.97
N TYR A 247 7.44 16.89 -0.07
CA TYR A 247 7.93 17.57 1.11
C TYR A 247 9.34 18.08 0.80
N ASP A 248 9.56 19.37 1.04
CA ASP A 248 10.84 20.03 0.88
C ASP A 248 11.40 20.22 2.28
N TYR A 249 12.45 19.48 2.62
CA TYR A 249 13.04 19.56 3.96
C TYR A 249 14.19 20.58 3.97
N PRO A 250 14.36 21.31 5.08
CA PRO A 250 15.49 22.21 5.24
C PRO A 250 16.80 21.43 5.38
N PRO A 251 17.97 22.07 5.12
CA PRO A 251 19.26 21.53 5.50
C PRO A 251 19.33 21.18 6.99
N VAL A 252 20.22 20.25 7.36
CA VAL A 252 20.38 19.74 8.72
C VAL A 252 20.63 20.86 9.73
N GLY A 253 20.02 20.74 10.92
CA GLY A 253 20.20 21.66 12.05
C GLY A 253 18.96 22.49 12.40
N ASP A 254 17.90 22.39 11.61
CA ASP A 254 16.60 23.01 11.88
C ASP A 254 15.51 21.92 12.05
N GLU A 255 15.58 21.21 13.18
CA GLU A 255 14.60 20.16 13.55
C GLU A 255 13.17 20.71 13.58
N GLU A 256 13.00 21.97 13.99
CA GLU A 256 11.70 22.63 14.02
C GLU A 256 11.13 22.85 12.61
N ALA A 257 11.96 23.26 11.65
CA ALA A 257 11.53 23.39 10.26
C ALA A 257 11.32 22.02 9.58
N TYR A 258 12.08 20.99 9.97
CA TYR A 258 11.87 19.61 9.51
C TYR A 258 10.47 19.09 9.91
N GLU A 259 10.11 19.21 11.20
CA GLU A 259 8.79 18.81 11.70
C GLU A 259 7.64 19.64 11.10
N LYS A 260 7.93 20.86 10.66
CA LYS A 260 6.96 21.78 10.05
C LYS A 260 6.93 21.74 8.53
N ALA A 261 7.72 20.86 7.89
CA ALA A 261 7.72 20.72 6.44
C ALA A 261 6.29 20.44 5.95
N LYS A 262 5.81 21.25 5.01
CA LYS A 262 4.47 21.14 4.46
C LYS A 262 4.51 20.52 3.07
N PRO A 263 3.54 19.66 2.71
CA PRO A 263 3.48 19.13 1.38
C PRO A 263 3.16 20.24 0.38
N VAL A 264 3.90 20.26 -0.74
CA VAL A 264 3.59 21.06 -1.92
C VAL A 264 3.11 20.14 -3.05
N PRO A 265 2.14 20.57 -3.89
CA PRO A 265 1.73 19.79 -5.05
C PRO A 265 2.88 19.57 -6.03
N THR A 266 2.91 18.41 -6.68
CA THR A 266 3.88 18.10 -7.75
C THR A 266 3.18 17.46 -8.94
N THR A 267 3.83 17.48 -10.11
CA THR A 267 3.32 16.92 -11.37
C THR A 267 4.17 15.75 -11.88
N GLU A 268 5.13 15.29 -11.08
CA GLU A 268 6.02 14.20 -11.47
C GLU A 268 5.24 12.92 -11.76
N SER A 269 5.43 12.39 -12.96
CA SER A 269 4.72 11.20 -13.44
C SER A 269 5.50 10.50 -14.52
N GLY A 270 5.26 9.20 -14.63
CA GLY A 270 5.97 8.36 -15.58
C GLY A 270 5.67 6.90 -15.35
N SER A 271 6.60 6.05 -15.77
CA SER A 271 6.53 4.63 -15.52
C SER A 271 7.92 4.04 -15.33
N PHE A 272 8.00 2.98 -14.53
CA PHE A 272 9.23 2.23 -14.31
C PHE A 272 8.94 0.73 -14.28
N ARG A 273 9.99 -0.05 -14.54
CA ARG A 273 10.03 -1.50 -14.38
C ARG A 273 10.96 -1.82 -13.23
N LEU A 274 10.53 -2.69 -12.32
CA LEU A 274 11.40 -3.43 -11.43
C LEU A 274 11.61 -4.83 -12.01
N THR A 275 12.86 -5.25 -12.11
CA THR A 275 13.24 -6.63 -12.47
C THR A 275 14.02 -7.24 -11.31
N ARG A 276 13.45 -8.25 -10.67
CA ARG A 276 14.12 -8.97 -9.57
C ARG A 276 15.34 -9.70 -10.10
N LYS A 277 16.50 -9.50 -9.48
CA LYS A 277 17.79 -10.00 -10.02
C LYS A 277 18.32 -11.26 -9.36
N ASN A 278 18.00 -11.55 -8.11
CA ASN A 278 18.53 -12.70 -7.36
C ASN A 278 17.56 -13.10 -6.20
N ASP A 279 17.95 -14.14 -5.44
CA ASP A 279 17.28 -14.58 -4.21
C ASP A 279 17.27 -13.50 -3.11
N GLU A 280 18.29 -12.62 -3.09
CA GLU A 280 18.47 -11.52 -2.11
C GLU A 280 17.47 -10.36 -2.26
N ALA A 281 16.45 -10.51 -3.12
CA ALA A 281 15.39 -9.52 -3.35
C ALA A 281 15.90 -8.13 -3.83
N ASP A 282 17.03 -8.12 -4.52
CA ASP A 282 17.51 -6.96 -5.29
C ASP A 282 16.67 -6.75 -6.56
N TYR A 283 16.52 -5.48 -6.95
CA TYR A 283 15.81 -5.08 -8.15
C TYR A 283 16.66 -4.18 -9.04
N GLU A 284 16.56 -4.40 -10.35
CA GLU A 284 16.92 -3.39 -11.34
C GLU A 284 15.69 -2.53 -11.64
N LEU A 285 15.79 -1.23 -11.38
CA LEU A 285 14.80 -0.23 -11.76
C LEU A 285 15.16 0.34 -13.13
N THR A 286 14.27 0.21 -14.10
CA THR A 286 14.39 0.84 -15.43
C THR A 286 13.28 1.84 -15.62
N ILE A 287 13.61 3.09 -15.92
CA ILE A 287 12.61 4.10 -16.26
C ILE A 287 12.11 3.85 -17.69
N LEU A 288 10.79 3.75 -17.84
CA LEU A 288 10.11 3.51 -19.11
C LEU A 288 9.52 4.80 -19.70
N SER A 289 9.16 5.77 -18.85
CA SER A 289 8.74 7.12 -19.23
C SER A 289 8.85 8.09 -18.04
N GLY A 290 8.87 9.40 -18.31
CA GLY A 290 9.07 10.46 -17.30
C GLY A 290 10.50 11.01 -17.31
N ASP A 291 10.89 11.72 -16.26
CA ASP A 291 12.27 12.19 -16.09
C ASP A 291 13.22 11.00 -15.89
N PRO A 292 14.22 10.79 -16.77
CA PRO A 292 15.16 9.69 -16.65
C PRO A 292 16.10 9.77 -15.44
N LYS A 293 16.15 10.90 -14.72
CA LYS A 293 16.97 11.06 -13.52
C LYS A 293 16.21 10.89 -12.22
N PHE A 294 14.87 10.81 -12.28
CA PHE A 294 14.01 10.89 -11.11
C PHE A 294 14.35 9.85 -10.03
N PHE A 295 14.69 8.62 -10.43
CA PHE A 295 15.04 7.52 -9.52
C PHE A 295 16.56 7.38 -9.26
N GLY A 296 17.35 8.42 -9.51
CA GLY A 296 18.79 8.43 -9.31
C GLY A 296 19.50 7.55 -10.33
N GLY A 297 19.75 8.06 -11.54
CA GLY A 297 20.39 7.30 -12.60
C GLY A 297 20.61 8.05 -13.89
N GLU A 298 21.24 7.37 -14.85
CA GLU A 298 21.44 7.88 -16.21
C GLU A 298 20.33 7.42 -17.16
N PRO A 299 19.91 8.27 -18.11
CA PRO A 299 18.94 7.89 -19.13
C PRO A 299 19.34 6.59 -19.85
N GLY A 300 18.39 5.65 -19.91
CA GLY A 300 18.55 4.38 -20.64
C GLY A 300 19.33 3.29 -19.90
N HIS A 301 19.78 3.53 -18.65
CA HIS A 301 20.52 2.55 -17.86
C HIS A 301 19.68 2.10 -16.65
N PRO A 302 19.47 0.78 -16.46
CA PRO A 302 18.85 0.27 -15.25
C PRO A 302 19.73 0.58 -14.02
N VAL A 303 19.09 0.91 -12.90
CA VAL A 303 19.77 1.19 -11.63
C VAL A 303 19.44 0.13 -10.60
N ARG A 304 20.44 -0.29 -9.81
CA ARG A 304 20.26 -1.33 -8.79
C ARG A 304 19.70 -0.73 -7.52
N TYR A 305 18.56 -1.25 -7.09
CA TYR A 305 17.90 -0.97 -5.83
C TYR A 305 17.97 -2.23 -4.94
N SER A 306 18.43 -2.08 -3.70
CA SER A 306 18.63 -3.18 -2.75
C SER A 306 17.84 -2.96 -1.47
N PRO A 307 17.31 -4.02 -0.82
CA PRO A 307 16.68 -3.88 0.49
C PRO A 307 17.67 -3.59 1.62
N ALA A 308 18.94 -3.94 1.42
CA ALA A 308 20.00 -3.60 2.37
C ALA A 308 20.35 -2.12 2.24
N ARG A 309 20.14 -1.37 3.32
CA ARG A 309 20.65 -0.02 3.43
C ARG A 309 22.15 -0.07 3.72
N ASN A 310 22.97 0.21 2.72
CA ASN A 310 24.41 0.37 2.91
C ASN A 310 24.68 1.69 3.64
N LEU A 311 24.75 1.64 4.97
CA LEU A 311 25.35 2.74 5.72
C LEU A 311 26.82 2.81 5.32
N VAL A 312 27.20 3.85 4.58
CA VAL A 312 28.62 4.18 4.39
C VAL A 312 29.14 4.53 5.77
N THR A 313 29.81 3.58 6.42
CA THR A 313 30.57 3.83 7.64
C THR A 313 31.88 4.44 7.21
N ASP A 314 31.99 5.76 7.34
CA ASP A 314 33.29 6.43 7.44
C ASP A 314 33.91 6.21 8.83
#